data_AF-A0A6G3SVV5-F1
#
_entry.id   AF-A0A6G3SVV5-F1
#
_cell.length_a   1.000
_cell.length_b   1.000
_cell.length_c   1.000
_cell.angle_alpha   90.00
_cell.angle_beta   90.00
_cell.angle_gamma   90.00
#
_symmetry.space_group_name_H-M   'P 1'
#
loop_
_entity.id
_entity.type
_entity.pdbx_description
1 polymer ?
#
loop_
_entity_poly.entity_id
_entity_poly.type
_entity_poly.pdbx_seq_one_letter_code
_entity_poly.pdbx_strand_id
1 'polypeptide(L)' 'MVVGAGPAGMAAAATALDGGLRVVLVDSGAAPGGQFWRHPPLPAREALPTADLHHGLNTYRALCATLSAHERTGRL' A
#
# COMPACT_ATOMS: atom_id res chain seq x y z
N MET A 1 9.67 -5.89 -11.16
CA MET A 1 9.63 -4.51 -10.65
C MET A 1 8.21 -4.00 -10.80
N VAL A 2 7.69 -3.32 -9.78
CA VAL A 2 6.36 -2.72 -9.75
C VAL A 2 6.53 -1.22 -9.49
N VAL A 3 5.85 -0.38 -10.26
CA VAL A 3 5.85 1.08 -10.09
C VAL A 3 4.48 1.52 -9.60
N GLY A 4 4.46 2.24 -8.49
CA GLY A 4 3.26 2.64 -7.75
C GLY A 4 2.95 1.68 -6.60
N ALA A 5 2.91 2.19 -5.36
CA ALA A 5 2.50 1.48 -4.14
C ALA A 5 1.04 1.79 -3.76
N GLY A 6 0.18 2.04 -4.76
CA GLY A 6 -1.28 2.05 -4.58
C GLY A 6 -1.89 0.64 -4.51
N PRO A 7 -3.24 0.52 -4.47
CA PRO A 7 -3.93 -0.76 -4.39
C PRO A 7 -3.50 -1.81 -5.41
N ALA A 8 -3.48 -1.45 -6.69
CA ALA A 8 -3.11 -2.38 -7.75
C ALA A 8 -1.64 -2.79 -7.67
N GLY A 9 -0.74 -1.84 -7.37
CA GLY A 9 0.69 -2.12 -7.28
C GLY A 9 1.06 -2.99 -6.09
N MET A 10 0.49 -2.73 -4.92
CA MET A 10 0.70 -3.59 -3.75
C MET A 10 0.13 -5.00 -3.96
N ALA A 11 -1.03 -5.13 -4.60
CA ALA A 11 -1.59 -6.43 -4.95
C ALA A 11 -0.68 -7.20 -5.93
N ALA A 12 -0.21 -6.53 -6.99
CA ALA A 12 0.71 -7.14 -7.96
C ALA A 12 2.03 -7.57 -7.31
N ALA A 13 2.60 -6.74 -6.42
CA ALA A 13 3.81 -7.07 -5.68
C ALA A 13 3.58 -8.27 -4.76
N ALA A 14 2.48 -8.29 -3.99
CA ALA A 14 2.13 -9.41 -3.12
C ALA A 14 1.98 -10.73 -3.91
N THR A 15 1.22 -10.73 -5.00
CA THR A 15 1.03 -11.92 -5.85
C THR A 15 2.36 -12.45 -6.41
N ALA A 16 3.25 -11.55 -6.88
CA ALA A 16 4.56 -11.96 -7.38
C ALA A 16 5.46 -12.53 -6.28
N LEU A 17 5.46 -11.94 -5.09
CA LEU A 17 6.20 -12.43 -3.93
C LEU A 17 5.69 -13.78 -3.44
N ASP A 18 4.37 -13.96 -3.35
CA ASP A 18 3.77 -15.25 -2.97
C ASP A 18 4.07 -16.34 -4.01
N GLY A 19 4.25 -15.95 -5.28
CA GLY A 19 4.73 -16.82 -6.36
C GLY A 19 6.23 -17.16 -6.33
N GLY A 20 6.98 -16.77 -5.28
CA GLY A 20 8.40 -17.11 -5.18
C GLY A 20 9.37 -16.13 -5.86
N LEU A 21 8.86 -15.05 -6.47
CA LEU A 21 9.69 -14.07 -7.18
C LEU A 21 10.35 -13.06 -6.21
N ARG A 22 11.39 -12.39 -6.70
CA ARG A 22 11.94 -11.19 -6.06
C ARG A 22 11.32 -9.96 -6.71
N VAL A 23 10.83 -9.04 -5.90
CA VAL A 23 10.12 -7.85 -6.37
C VAL A 23 10.90 -6.62 -5.93
N VAL A 24 10.88 -5.58 -6.75
CA VAL A 24 11.30 -4.23 -6.36
C VAL A 24 10.06 -3.37 -6.55
N LEU A 25 9.60 -2.72 -5.48
CA LEU A 25 8.46 -1.82 -5.47
C LEU A 25 8.95 -0.37 -5.37
N VAL A 26 8.59 0.47 -6.33
CA VAL A 26 8.99 1.88 -6.38
C VAL A 26 7.74 2.74 -6.38
N ASP A 27 7.67 3.74 -5.50
CA ASP A 27 6.58 4.71 -5.44
C ASP A 27 7.14 6.14 -5.33
N SER A 28 6.40 7.13 -5.83
CA SER A 28 6.76 8.55 -5.71
C SER A 28 6.33 9.16 -4.37
N GLY A 29 5.43 8.51 -3.63
CA GLY A 29 4.99 8.88 -2.30
C GLY A 29 5.92 8.39 -1.21
N ALA A 30 5.94 9.10 -0.09
CA ALA A 30 6.79 8.77 1.06
C ALA A 30 6.36 7.48 1.80
N ALA A 31 5.15 6.98 1.56
CA ALA A 31 4.63 5.77 2.17
C ALA A 31 3.75 4.97 1.18
N PRO A 32 3.77 3.63 1.24
CA PRO A 32 2.85 2.78 0.48
C PRO A 32 1.40 3.04 0.91
N GLY A 33 0.47 2.91 -0.03
CA GLY A 33 -0.94 3.22 0.16
C GLY A 33 -1.55 3.91 -1.05
N GLY A 34 -0.86 4.88 -1.65
CA GLY A 34 -1.39 5.68 -2.77
C GLY A 34 -2.84 6.12 -2.51
N GLN A 35 -3.78 5.69 -3.37
CA GLN A 35 -5.21 6.01 -3.24
C GLN A 35 -5.93 5.36 -2.05
N PHE A 36 -5.31 4.45 -1.29
CA PHE A 36 -5.83 4.02 0.02
C PHE A 36 -5.85 5.17 1.03
N TRP A 37 -4.97 6.17 0.86
CA TRP A 37 -4.96 7.41 1.63
C TRP A 37 -5.33 8.59 0.74
N ARG A 38 -6.60 8.94 0.69
CA ARG A 38 -7.02 10.28 0.24
C ARG A 38 -7.13 11.18 1.47
N HIS A 39 -6.07 11.93 1.78
CA HIS A 39 -6.19 12.99 2.76
C HIS A 39 -7.15 14.07 2.23
N PRO A 40 -8.14 14.53 3.01
CA PRO A 40 -8.81 15.77 2.68
C PRO A 40 -7.77 16.92 2.73
N PRO A 41 -7.92 17.96 1.89
CA PRO A 41 -7.02 19.12 1.92
C PRO A 41 -6.94 19.70 3.34
N LEU A 42 -5.79 20.31 3.69
CA LEU A 42 -5.46 20.80 5.04
C LEU A 42 -6.62 21.51 5.79
N PRO A 43 -7.45 22.36 5.15
CA PRO A 43 -8.58 23.02 5.84
C PRO A 43 -9.69 22.08 6.32
N ALA A 44 -9.78 20.87 5.77
CA ALA A 44 -10.87 19.93 6.01
C ALA A 44 -10.47 18.73 6.89
N ARG A 45 -9.23 18.71 7.40
CA ARG A 45 -8.72 17.63 8.27
C ARG A 45 -9.37 17.62 9.67
N GLU A 46 -9.83 18.77 10.15
CA GLU A 46 -10.53 18.87 11.45
C GLU A 46 -12.05 18.66 11.33
N ALA A 47 -12.62 18.84 10.13
CA ALA A 47 -14.06 18.87 9.92
C ALA A 47 -14.67 17.56 9.39
N LEU A 48 -13.84 16.60 8.93
CA LEU A 48 -14.30 15.37 8.28
C LEU A 48 -13.86 14.14 9.07
N PRO A 49 -14.80 13.25 9.50
CA PRO A 49 -14.45 11.93 10.00
C PRO A 49 -13.77 11.14 8.88
N THR A 50 -12.44 11.04 8.90
CA THR A 50 -11.66 10.35 7.86
C THR A 50 -11.68 8.82 8.01
N ALA A 51 -12.36 8.30 9.03
CA ALA A 51 -12.48 6.86 9.27
C ALA A 51 -13.12 6.12 8.08
N ASP A 52 -14.17 6.70 7.48
CA ASP A 52 -14.94 6.09 6.37
C ASP A 52 -14.38 6.39 4.98
N LEU A 53 -13.30 7.18 4.87
CA LEU A 53 -12.59 7.39 3.60
C LEU A 53 -11.74 6.17 3.20
N HIS A 54 -11.60 5.19 4.10
CA HIS A 54 -10.81 3.98 3.85
C HIS A 54 -11.68 2.89 3.19
N HIS A 55 -11.98 3.02 1.90
CA HIS A 55 -12.41 1.85 1.15
C HIS A 55 -11.28 0.81 1.15
N GLY A 56 -11.51 -0.34 1.79
CA GLY A 56 -10.57 -1.48 1.77
C GLY A 56 -9.42 -1.42 2.78
N LEU A 57 -9.60 -0.80 3.96
CA LEU A 57 -8.56 -0.75 5.01
C LEU A 57 -8.02 -2.15 5.40
N ASN A 58 -8.90 -3.15 5.46
CA ASN A 58 -8.51 -4.53 5.73
C ASN A 58 -7.60 -5.09 4.63
N THR A 59 -7.92 -4.82 3.38
CA THR A 59 -7.09 -5.20 2.22
C THR A 59 -5.75 -4.49 2.26
N TYR A 60 -5.72 -3.19 2.56
CA TYR A 60 -4.48 -2.44 2.74
C TYR A 60 -3.59 -3.07 3.82
N ARG A 61 -4.15 -3.31 5.02
CA ARG A 61 -3.41 -3.93 6.14
C ARG A 61 -2.87 -5.31 5.78
N ALA A 62 -3.66 -6.13 5.10
CA ALA A 62 -3.24 -7.45 4.65
C ALA A 62 -2.07 -7.36 3.65
N LEU A 63 -2.17 -6.46 2.66
CA LEU A 63 -1.09 -6.24 1.69
C LEU A 63 0.19 -5.73 2.37
N CYS A 64 0.10 -4.77 3.30
CA CYS A 64 1.25 -4.33 4.07
C CYS A 64 1.90 -5.48 4.86
N ALA A 65 1.10 -6.32 5.52
CA ALA A 65 1.62 -7.46 6.27
C ALA A 65 2.37 -8.45 5.36
N THR A 66 1.85 -8.74 4.16
CA THR A 66 2.52 -9.59 3.17
C THR A 66 3.84 -8.96 2.71
N LEU A 67 3.83 -7.70 2.31
CA LEU A 67 5.05 -7.00 1.86
C LEU A 67 6.12 -6.99 2.95
N SER A 68 5.78 -6.59 4.18
CA SER A 68 6.72 -6.59 5.32
C SER A 68 7.23 -7.98 5.71
N ALA A 69 6.45 -9.04 5.47
CA ALA A 69 6.93 -10.40 5.67
C ALA A 69 8.03 -10.77 4.67
N HIS A 70 7.88 -10.38 3.42
CA HIS A 70 8.86 -10.63 2.36
C HIS A 70 10.09 -9.71 2.44
N GLU A 71 9.95 -8.46 2.90
CA GLU A 71 11.08 -7.57 3.22
C GLU A 71 12.04 -8.21 4.24
N ARG A 72 11.49 -8.80 5.32
CA ARG A 72 12.32 -9.51 6.32
C ARG A 72 13.09 -10.70 5.74
N THR A 73 12.64 -11.25 4.61
CA THR A 73 13.32 -12.34 3.90
C THR A 73 14.24 -11.85 2.78
N GLY A 74 14.35 -10.53 2.56
CA GLY A 74 15.17 -9.92 1.52
C GLY A 74 14.66 -10.14 0.09
N ARG A 75 13.35 -10.41 -0.06
CA ARG A 75 12.71 -10.72 -1.34
C ARG A 75 11.93 -9.55 -1.94
N LEU A 76 11.65 -8.53 -1.13
CA LEU A 76 11.15 -7.22 -1.52
C LEU A 76 12.24 -6.17 -1.31
#